data_AF-A0A820RDC5-F1
#
_entry.id   AF-A0A820RDC5-F1
#
_cell.length_a   1.000
_cell.length_b   1.000
_cell.length_c   1.000
_cell.angle_alpha   90.00
_cell.angle_beta   90.00
_cell.angle_gamma   90.00
#
_symmetry.space_group_name_H-M   'P 1'
#
loop_
_entity.id
_entity.type
_entity.pdbx_description
1 polymer ?
#
loop_
_entity_poly.entity_id
_entity_poly.type
_entity_poly.pdbx_seq_one_letter_code
_entity_poly.pdbx_strand_id
1 'polypeptide(L)'
;MFSQLKVSPSVFREWMLSCDNENLKYDFLKQLEKYLPTCDELKTLADFQNEINDLQYSEQYFCAIGDIKRLKQRLKTLLFKANSSRAFSNSRF
;
A
#
# COMPACT_ATOMS: atom_id res chain seq x y z
N MET A 1 -7.72 -8.32 -1.03
CA MET A 1 -7.37 -7.19 -0.15
C MET A 1 -8.10 -5.90 -0.52
N PHE A 2 -8.16 -5.50 -1.81
CA PHE A 2 -8.77 -4.23 -2.23
C PHE A 2 -10.30 -4.17 -2.15
N SER A 3 -11.00 -5.31 -2.05
CA SER A 3 -12.46 -5.35 -1.87
C SER A 3 -12.94 -4.66 -0.58
N GLN A 4 -12.07 -4.53 0.44
CA GLN A 4 -12.39 -3.74 1.64
C GLN A 4 -12.13 -2.24 1.45
N LEU A 5 -11.35 -1.85 0.45
CA LEU A 5 -11.15 -0.46 0.08
C LEU A 5 -12.23 -0.04 -0.92
N LYS A 6 -13.22 0.69 -0.43
CA LYS A 6 -14.22 1.37 -1.28
C LYS A 6 -13.66 2.68 -1.85
N VAL A 7 -12.40 2.71 -2.28
CA VAL A 7 -11.75 3.92 -2.81
C VAL A 7 -11.11 3.67 -4.16
N SER A 8 -11.06 4.72 -4.97
CA SER A 8 -10.43 4.69 -6.29
C SER A 8 -8.90 4.58 -6.17
N PRO A 9 -8.21 4.01 -7.18
CA PRO A 9 -6.75 3.88 -7.19
C PRO A 9 -6.01 5.21 -6.99
N SER A 10 -6.56 6.34 -7.46
CA SER A 10 -6.00 7.68 -7.23
C SER A 10 -6.02 8.09 -5.75
N VAL A 11 -7.13 7.83 -5.05
CA VAL A 11 -7.26 8.12 -3.61
C VAL A 11 -6.35 7.19 -2.80
N PHE A 12 -6.26 5.92 -3.20
CA PHE A 12 -5.36 4.97 -2.57
C PHE A 12 -3.88 5.39 -2.69
N ARG A 13 -3.48 5.87 -3.86
CA ARG A 13 -2.14 6.45 -4.09
C ARG A 13 -1.89 7.61 -3.13
N GLU A 14 -2.88 8.49 -2.94
CA GLU A 14 -2.78 9.63 -2.04
C GLU A 14 -2.62 9.21 -0.58
N TRP A 15 -3.36 8.19 -0.13
CA TRP A 15 -3.17 7.59 1.19
C TRP A 15 -1.76 7.03 1.39
N MET A 16 -1.19 6.39 0.37
CA MET A 16 0.20 5.90 0.39
C MET A 16 1.24 7.02 0.42
N LEU A 17 0.97 8.14 -0.25
CA LEU A 17 1.85 9.31 -0.26
C LEU A 17 1.80 10.06 1.07
N SER A 18 0.61 10.26 1.63
CA SER A 18 0.37 10.93 2.90
C SER A 18 0.63 10.03 4.12
N CYS A 19 0.91 8.73 3.91
CA CYS A 19 1.11 7.77 4.98
C CYS A 19 -0.07 7.78 5.97
N ASP A 20 -1.29 7.68 5.44
CA ASP A 20 -2.53 7.82 6.19
C ASP A 20 -2.76 6.64 7.16
N ASN A 21 -2.42 6.82 8.43
CA ASN A 21 -2.43 5.76 9.44
C ASN A 21 -3.84 5.46 9.98
N GLU A 22 -4.85 6.27 9.63
CA GLU A 22 -6.25 6.05 10.05
C GLU A 22 -6.96 5.09 9.09
N ASN A 23 -6.77 5.29 7.79
CA ASN A 23 -7.38 4.44 6.76
C ASN A 23 -6.54 3.18 6.50
N LEU A 24 -5.21 3.26 6.57
CA LEU A 24 -4.32 2.14 6.35
C LEU A 24 -4.05 1.38 7.65
N LYS A 25 -4.97 0.49 8.00
CA LYS A 25 -4.85 -0.37 9.19
C LYS A 25 -3.67 -1.35 9.05
N TYR A 26 -3.13 -1.77 10.20
CA TYR A 26 -2.02 -2.72 10.27
C TYR A 26 -2.27 -3.99 9.43
N ASP A 27 -3.45 -4.60 9.52
CA ASP A 27 -3.76 -5.82 8.77
C ASP A 27 -3.72 -5.59 7.25
N PHE A 28 -4.28 -4.46 6.81
CA PHE A 28 -4.27 -4.07 5.40
C PHE A 28 -2.85 -3.81 4.90
N LEU A 29 -2.03 -3.07 5.67
CA LEU A 29 -0.63 -2.86 5.35
C LEU A 29 0.16 -4.18 5.28
N LYS A 30 -0.14 -5.13 6.17
CA LYS A 30 0.52 -6.45 6.19
C LYS A 30 0.15 -7.27 4.96
N GLN A 31 -1.13 -7.23 4.56
CA GLN A 31 -1.58 -7.83 3.31
C GLN A 31 -0.88 -7.15 2.13
N LEU A 32 -0.85 -5.82 2.09
CA LEU A 32 -0.21 -5.06 1.02
C LEU A 32 1.27 -5.42 0.88
N GLU A 33 2.00 -5.59 1.99
CA GLU A 33 3.39 -6.07 1.95
C GLU A 33 3.51 -7.49 1.38
N LYS A 34 2.61 -8.40 1.76
CA LYS A 34 2.62 -9.80 1.32
C LYS A 34 2.24 -9.97 -0.15
N TYR A 35 1.29 -9.18 -0.63
CA TYR A 35 0.80 -9.22 -2.00
C TYR A 35 1.52 -8.20 -2.91
N LEU A 36 2.50 -7.46 -2.39
CA LEU A 36 3.24 -6.47 -3.16
C LEU A 36 4.04 -7.20 -4.25
N PRO A 37 3.79 -6.90 -5.54
CA PRO A 37 4.53 -7.52 -6.61
C PRO A 37 5.99 -7.08 -6.61
N THR A 38 6.82 -7.77 -7.39
CA THR A 38 8.27 -7.52 -7.46
C THR A 38 8.55 -6.14 -8.07
N CYS A 39 9.74 -5.57 -7.83
CA CYS A 39 10.10 -4.28 -8.44
C CYS A 39 10.03 -4.29 -9.97
N ASP A 40 10.26 -5.45 -10.59
CA ASP A 40 10.16 -5.65 -12.04
C ASP A 40 8.71 -5.56 -12.52
N GLU A 41 7.81 -6.31 -11.87
CA GLU A 41 6.37 -6.28 -12.10
C GLU A 41 5.77 -4.88 -11.91
N LEU A 42 6.18 -4.15 -10.87
CA LEU A 42 5.74 -2.76 -10.66
C LEU A 42 6.21 -1.83 -11.78
N LYS A 43 7.40 -2.07 -12.33
CA LYS A 43 7.93 -1.32 -13.46
C LYS A 43 7.13 -1.61 -14.72
N THR A 44 6.83 -2.87 -14.96
CA THR A 44 5.97 -3.31 -16.07
C THR A 44 4.58 -2.67 -15.94
N LEU A 45 3.96 -2.75 -14.76
CA LEU A 45 2.66 -2.12 -14.50
C LEU A 45 2.70 -0.59 -14.68
N ALA A 46 3.80 0.07 -14.30
CA ALA A 46 3.96 1.51 -14.52
C ALA A 46 4.05 1.87 -16.01
N ASP A 47 4.58 0.97 -16.86
CA ASP A 47 4.58 1.12 -18.31
C ASP A 47 3.14 1.03 -18.88
N PHE A 48 2.34 0.11 -18.33
CA PHE A 48 0.92 -0.05 -18.64
C PHE A 48 -0.01 1.02 -18.03
N GLN A 49 0.51 2.12 -17.47
CA GLN A 49 -0.37 3.16 -16.89
C GLN A 49 -1.33 3.79 -17.92
N ASN A 50 -0.96 3.78 -19.21
CA ASN A 50 -1.84 4.25 -20.28
C ASN A 50 -3.06 3.33 -20.47
N GLU A 51 -2.91 2.04 -20.18
CA GLU A 51 -3.92 0.99 -20.37
C GLU A 51 -4.51 0.53 -19.02
N ILE A 52 -4.48 1.39 -17.99
CA ILE A 52 -5.05 1.12 -16.66
C ILE A 52 -6.52 0.63 -16.71
N ASN A 53 -7.30 1.07 -17.71
CA ASN A 53 -8.70 0.65 -17.85
C ASN A 53 -8.84 -0.82 -18.30
N ASP A 54 -7.83 -1.38 -18.97
CA ASP A 54 -7.82 -2.78 -19.43
C ASP A 54 -7.25 -3.73 -18.35
N LEU A 55 -6.46 -3.19 -17.42
CA LEU A 55 -5.90 -3.91 -16.28
C LEU A 55 -6.97 -4.33 -15.26
N GLN A 56 -6.74 -5.46 -14.59
CA GLN A 56 -7.66 -5.94 -13.56
C GLN A 56 -7.73 -4.97 -12.37
N TYR A 57 -8.86 -4.97 -11.66
CA TYR A 57 -9.08 -4.08 -10.51
C TYR A 57 -7.90 -4.05 -9.52
N SER A 58 -7.30 -5.19 -9.17
CA SER A 58 -6.11 -5.24 -8.29
C SER A 58 -4.87 -4.63 -8.93
N GLU A 59 -4.65 -4.85 -10.22
CA GLU A 59 -3.50 -4.32 -10.96
C GLU A 59 -3.58 -2.80 -11.12
N GLN A 60 -4.78 -2.23 -11.24
CA GLN A 60 -4.97 -0.78 -11.24
C GLN A 60 -4.41 -0.13 -9.97
N TYR A 61 -4.58 -0.76 -8.81
CA TYR A 61 -3.97 -0.28 -7.56
C TYR A 61 -2.45 -0.41 -7.59
N PHE A 62 -1.93 -1.54 -8.08
CA PHE A 62 -0.49 -1.77 -8.15
C PHE A 62 0.20 -0.83 -9.14
N CYS A 63 -0.43 -0.54 -10.28
CA CYS A 63 -0.01 0.46 -11.25
C CYS A 63 0.01 1.86 -10.62
N ALA A 64 -1.07 2.26 -9.93
CA ALA A 64 -1.18 3.55 -9.27
C ALA A 64 -0.10 3.79 -8.18
N ILE A 65 0.36 2.74 -7.52
CA ILE A 65 1.45 2.81 -6.52
C ILE A 65 2.82 2.43 -7.08
N GLY A 66 2.91 1.90 -8.31
CA GLY A 66 4.16 1.42 -8.93
C GLY A 66 5.14 2.55 -9.24
N ASP A 67 4.63 3.74 -9.49
CA ASP A 67 5.42 4.97 -9.63
C ASP A 67 5.99 5.46 -8.28
N ILE A 68 5.41 5.06 -7.14
CA ILE A 68 5.85 5.52 -5.83
C ILE A 68 7.20 4.90 -5.47
N LYS A 69 8.24 5.73 -5.56
CA LYS A 69 9.59 5.34 -5.11
C LYS A 69 9.59 4.97 -3.63
N ARG A 70 10.29 3.87 -3.32
CA ARG A 70 10.49 3.36 -1.95
C ARG A 70 9.19 2.99 -1.22
N LEU A 71 8.16 2.57 -1.95
CA LEU A 71 6.88 2.13 -1.37
C LEU A 71 7.07 1.13 -0.23
N LYS A 72 7.85 0.05 -0.43
CA LYS A 72 8.14 -0.96 0.62
C LYS A 72 8.73 -0.34 1.89
N GLN A 73 9.59 0.69 1.76
CA GLN A 73 10.20 1.34 2.91
C GLN A 73 9.17 2.18 3.68
N ARG A 74 8.32 2.94 2.98
CA ARG A 74 7.20 3.67 3.59
C ARG A 74 6.22 2.73 4.29
N LEU A 75 5.87 1.63 3.64
CA LEU A 75 5.00 0.59 4.16
C LEU A 75 5.57 -0.03 5.45
N LYS A 76 6.87 -0.35 5.46
CA LYS A 76 7.58 -0.82 6.66
C LYS A 76 7.56 0.21 7.79
N THR A 77 7.78 1.49 7.48
CA THR A 77 7.70 2.57 8.50
C THR A 77 6.29 2.70 9.07
N LEU A 78 5.25 2.63 8.22
CA LEU A 78 3.85 2.64 8.64
C LEU A 78 3.49 1.43 9.51
N LEU A 79 3.84 0.22 9.06
CA LEU A 79 3.67 -1.02 9.81
C LEU A 79 4.38 -0.96 11.16
N PHE A 80 5.60 -0.43 11.17
CA PHE A 80 6.36 -0.25 12.39
C PHE A 80 5.63 0.71 13.33
N LYS A 81 5.21 1.92 12.88
CA LYS A 81 4.46 2.87 13.71
C LYS A 81 3.16 2.27 14.26
N ALA A 82 2.39 1.58 13.42
CA ALA A 82 1.13 0.94 13.81
C ALA A 82 1.36 -0.19 14.83
N ASN A 83 2.43 -0.97 14.69
CA ASN A 83 2.80 -2.02 15.63
C ASN A 83 3.40 -1.46 16.93
N SER A 84 4.20 -0.39 16.83
CA SER A 84 4.84 0.28 17.97
C SER A 84 3.81 0.80 18.97
N SER A 85 2.71 1.39 18.51
CA SER A 85 1.63 1.83 19.42
C SER A 85 1.09 0.69 20.28
N ARG A 86 1.15 -0.57 19.82
CA ARG A 86 0.69 -1.75 20.55
C ARG A 86 1.78 -2.32 21.46
N ALA A 87 3.06 -2.22 21.06
CA ALA A 87 4.20 -2.68 21.84
C ALA A 87 4.50 -1.78 23.06
N PHE A 88 4.30 -0.47 22.95
CA PHE A 88 4.56 0.46 24.07
C PHE A 88 3.55 0.33 25.24
N SER A 89 2.41 -0.33 25.05
CA SER A 89 1.46 -0.61 26.12
C SER A 89 1.77 -1.89 26.91
N ASN A 90 2.74 -2.72 26.51
CA ASN A 90 3.09 -3.96 27.22
C ASN A 90 4.39 -3.88 28.03
N SER A 91 4.92 -2.68 28.28
CA SER A 91 5.92 -2.44 29.34
C SER A 91 5.41 -1.33 30.26
N ARG A 92 4.35 -1.64 31.00
CA ARG A 92 4.10 -0.99 32.28
C ARG A 92 3.94 -2.09 33.33
N PHE A 93 4.92 -2.09 34.22
CA PHE A 93 5.07 -2.86 35.47
C PHE A 93 5.47 -4.32 35.32
#